data_AF-A0A5M8R0B6-F1
#
_entry.id   AF-A0A5M8R0B6-F1
#
_cell.length_a   1.000
_cell.length_b   1.000
_cell.length_c   1.000
_cell.angle_alpha   90.00
_cell.angle_beta   90.00
_cell.angle_gamma   90.00
#
_symmetry.space_group_name_H-M   'P 1'
#
loop_
_entity.id
_entity.type
_entity.pdbx_description
1 polymer ?
#
loop_
_entity_poly.entity_id
_entity_poly.type
_entity_poly.pdbx_seq_one_letter_code
_entity_poly.pdbx_strand_id
1 'polypeptide(L)' 'MLIINIKDNESIDRALKRYKKKFERTGTMRQLRARTAFEKPSVRRRFEVLRAVYKEKTYGHLED' A
#
# COMPACT_ATOMS: atom_id res chain seq x y z
N MET A 1 -7.31 -11.81 7.85
CA MET A 1 -6.45 -12.13 9.02
C MET A 1 -5.06 -12.48 8.50
N LEU A 2 -3.98 -11.91 9.06
CA LEU A 2 -2.63 -12.17 8.57
C LEU A 2 -2.04 -13.37 9.31
N ILE A 3 -1.97 -14.51 8.63
CA ILE A 3 -1.31 -15.72 9.15
C ILE A 3 0.14 -15.73 8.70
N ILE A 4 1.07 -16.03 9.61
CA ILE A 4 2.49 -16.16 9.33
C ILE A 4 2.97 -17.47 9.91
N ASN A 5 3.44 -18.34 9.02
CA ASN A 5 4.01 -19.62 9.40
C ASN A 5 5.44 -19.37 9.90
N ILE A 6 5.71 -19.84 11.11
CA ILE A 6 7.02 -19.83 11.75
C ILE A 6 7.49 -21.29 11.76
N LYS A 7 8.75 -21.54 11.41
CA LYS A 7 9.38 -22.86 11.53
C LYS A 7 10.14 -22.96 12.85
N ASP A 8 10.33 -24.17 13.36
CA ASP A 8 10.88 -24.43 14.70
C ASP A 8 12.31 -23.87 14.92
N ASN A 9 13.11 -23.71 13.87
CA ASN A 9 14.48 -23.16 13.92
C ASN A 9 14.57 -21.68 13.51
N GLU A 10 13.48 -20.94 13.59
CA GLU A 10 13.45 -19.56 13.14
C GLU A 10 13.53 -18.55 14.28
N SER A 11 14.47 -17.61 14.17
CA SER A 11 14.57 -16.48 15.10
C SER A 11 13.30 -15.62 15.05
N ILE A 12 12.80 -15.25 16.24
CA ILE A 12 11.61 -14.39 16.45
C ILE A 12 11.71 -13.09 15.64
N ASP A 13 12.91 -12.49 15.54
CA ASP A 13 13.12 -11.24 14.79
C ASP A 13 12.83 -11.39 13.30
N ARG A 14 13.14 -12.56 12.71
CA ARG A 14 12.85 -12.84 11.31
C ARG A 14 11.34 -12.96 11.08
N ALA A 15 10.63 -13.63 11.99
CA ALA A 15 9.18 -13.71 11.95
C ALA A 15 8.52 -12.33 12.06
N LEU A 16 8.97 -11.48 12.98
CA LEU A 16 8.49 -10.11 13.15
C LEU A 16 8.74 -9.23 11.92
N LYS A 17 9.92 -9.34 11.29
CA LYS A 17 10.21 -8.62 10.04
C LYS A 17 9.27 -9.05 8.90
N ARG A 18 8.99 -10.34 8.76
CA ARG A 18 8.01 -10.83 7.77
C ARG A 18 6.60 -10.33 8.09
N TYR A 19 6.22 -10.31 9.38
CA TYR A 19 4.95 -9.74 9.80
C TYR A 19 4.80 -8.29 9.39
N LYS A 20 5.79 -7.47 9.75
CA LYS A 20 5.80 -6.06 9.39
C LYS A 20 5.68 -5.87 7.87
N LYS A 21 6.48 -6.58 7.08
CA LYS A 21 6.43 -6.50 5.62
C LYS A 21 5.07 -6.95 5.05
N LYS A 22 4.47 -8.01 5.59
CA LYS A 22 3.15 -8.51 5.16
C LYS A 22 2.03 -7.54 5.55
N PHE A 23 2.11 -6.94 6.74
CA PHE A 23 1.19 -5.92 7.22
C PHE A 23 1.25 -4.66 6.35
N GLU A 24 2.45 -4.15 6.06
CA GLU A 24 2.66 -3.02 5.17
C GLU A 24 2.14 -3.29 3.75
N ARG A 25 2.41 -4.48 3.20
CA ARG A 25 1.91 -4.88 1.86
C ARG A 25 0.39 -4.96 1.81
N THR A 26 -0.26 -5.31 2.90
CA THR A 26 -1.73 -5.37 2.98
C THR A 26 -2.34 -3.96 3.00
N GLY A 27 -1.57 -2.94 3.39
CA GLY A 27 -2.02 -1.55 3.34
C GLY A 27 -3.18 -1.24 4.29
N THR A 28 -3.38 -2.06 5.32
CA THR A 28 -4.45 -1.92 6.32
C THR A 28 -4.45 -0.53 6.97
N MET A 29 -3.28 -0.03 7.35
CA MET A 29 -3.14 1.32 7.91
C MET A 29 -3.56 2.42 6.93
N ARG A 30 -3.25 2.26 5.64
CA ARG A 30 -3.66 3.23 4.61
C ARG A 30 -5.18 3.19 4.41
N GLN A 31 -5.78 2.00 4.42
CA GLN A 31 -7.24 1.86 4.34
C GLN A 31 -7.94 2.44 5.57
N LEU A 32 -7.41 2.21 6.78
CA LEU A 32 -7.93 2.78 8.01
C LEU A 32 -7.96 4.31 7.92
N ARG A 33 -6.82 4.93 7.56
CA ARG A 33 -6.71 6.38 7.40
C ARG A 33 -7.61 6.93 6.29
N ALA A 34 -7.82 6.20 5.20
CA ALA A 34 -8.73 6.63 4.14
C ALA A 34 -10.20 6.58 4.57
N ARG A 35 -10.55 5.71 5.53
CA ARG A 35 -11.92 5.51 6.01
C ARG A 35 -12.28 6.37 7.22
N THR A 36 -11.35 7.11 7.81
CA THR A 36 -11.65 7.98 8.96
C THR A 36 -12.56 9.16 8.59
N ALA A 37 -12.61 9.54 7.31
CA ALA A 37 -13.46 10.61 6.81
C ALA A 37 -14.18 10.18 5.53
N PHE A 38 -15.35 10.78 5.28
CA PHE A 38 -16.07 10.57 4.03
C PHE A 38 -15.42 11.40 2.90
N GLU A 39 -14.98 10.72 1.85
CA GLU A 39 -14.51 11.35 0.62
C GLU A 39 -15.58 11.22 -0.47
N LYS A 40 -16.02 12.35 -1.03
CA LYS A 40 -16.99 12.37 -2.13
C LYS A 40 -16.42 11.62 -3.35
N PRO A 41 -17.23 10.83 -4.08
CA PRO A 41 -16.75 10.09 -5.26
C PRO A 41 -16.08 10.98 -6.33
N SER A 42 -16.58 12.21 -6.51
CA SER A 42 -16.02 13.19 -7.43
C SER A 42 -14.60 13.63 -7.05
N VAL A 43 -14.36 13.81 -5.75
CA VAL A 43 -13.05 14.21 -5.21
C VAL A 43 -12.04 13.08 -5.41
N ARG A 44 -12.42 11.84 -5.08
CA ARG A 44 -11.58 10.66 -5.30
C ARG A 44 -11.21 10.51 -6.78
N ARG A 45 -12.19 10.64 -7.69
CA ARG A 45 -11.96 10.53 -9.14
C ARG A 45 -11.00 11.61 -9.64
N ARG A 46 -11.12 12.84 -9.13
CA ARG A 46 -10.20 13.93 -9.48
C ARG A 46 -8.75 13.59 -9.11
N PHE A 47 -8.51 13.07 -7.90
CA PHE A 47 -7.17 12.68 -7.47
C PHE A 47 -6.59 11.51 -8.28
N GLU A 48 -7.42 10.55 -8.70
CA GLU A 48 -7.00 9.45 -9.59
C GLU A 48 -6.47 9.99 -10.93
N VAL A 49 -7.22 10.91 -11.58
CA VAL A 49 -6.83 11.49 -12.87
C VAL A 49 -5.56 12.33 -12.74
N LEU A 50 -5.48 13.20 -11.74
CA LEU A 50 -4.29 14.03 -11.50
C LEU A 50 -3.03 13.17 -11.28
N ARG A 51 -3.18 12.06 -10.55
CA ARG A 51 -2.07 11.13 -10.33
C ARG A 51 -1.65 10.40 -11.61
N ALA A 52 -2.60 10.07 -12.50
CA ALA A 52 -2.30 9.45 -13.78
C ALA A 52 -1.51 10.41 -14.69
N VAL A 53 -1.99 11.66 -14.84
CA VAL A 53 -1.31 12.71 -15.61
C VAL A 53 0.10 12.96 -15.07
N TYR A 54 0.27 13.02 -13.75
CA TYR A 54 1.59 13.16 -13.15
C TYR A 54 2.53 12.01 -13.54
N LYS A 55 2.06 10.76 -13.43
CA LYS A 55 2.87 9.59 -13.80
C LYS A 55 3.23 9.58 -15.27
N GLU A 56 2.29 9.88 -16.15
CA GLU A 56 2.52 9.96 -17.59
C GLU A 56 3.57 11.03 -17.91
N LYS A 57 3.43 12.23 -17.33
CA LYS A 57 4.42 13.30 -17.51
C LYS A 57 5.81 12.93 -16.98
N THR A 58 5.89 12.23 -15.85
CA THR A 58 7.18 11.91 -15.21
C THR A 58 7.86 10.68 -15.82
N TYR A 59 7.09 9.67 -16.23
CA TYR A 59 7.63 8.37 -16.64
C TYR A 59 7.25 7.93 -18.06
N GLY A 60 6.33 8.64 -18.74
CA GLY A 60 5.80 8.23 -20.04
C GLY A 60 6.78 8.38 -21.20
N HIS A 61 7.80 9.23 -21.06
CA HIS A 61 8.84 9.45 -22.07
C HIS A 61 10.20 8.84 -21.68
N LEU A 62 10.22 7.91 -20.72
CA LEU A 62 11.48 7.25 -20.29
C LEU A 62 11.94 6.15 -21.25
N GLU A 63 11.10 5.77 -22.23
CA GLU A 63 11.38 4.73 -23.22
C GLU A 63 11.42 5.26 -24.67
N ASP A 64 11.28 6.57 -24.88
CA ASP A 64 11.60 7.27 -26.13
C ASP A 64 13.03 7.84 -26.08
#